data_AF-A0A497QPU6-F1
#
_entry.id   AF-A0A497QPU6-F1
#
_cell.length_a   1.000
_cell.length_b   1.000
_cell.length_c   1.000
_cell.angle_alpha   90.00
_cell.angle_beta   90.00
_cell.angle_gamma   90.00
#
_symmetry.space_group_name_H-M   'P 1'
#
loop_
_entity.id
_entity.type
_entity.pdbx_description
1 polymer ?
#
loop_
_entity_poly.entity_id
_entity_poly.type
_entity_poly.pdbx_seq_one_letter_code
_entity_poly.pdbx_strand_id
1 'polypeptide(L)'
;MDPSNQTSSQATVRDLPLYGQHSNACGLASLLMLLDIPHNPEIGRFLDTVWNHIKPLYSQPVVKKKEYQWAIALQYILLKILGYADKEDLYEFFNQRLEFMYEDQRIMNKFNQEQYYNELLKRKKYLEAYTYLHYTEDHDYVLPFILFKNLHTMKTDLELKILAEVFNYTFIYQDAEDYTGALYFTNQELGREISQSARVKWNRLEKFSRQPDVIILYGQQHHWLAVRGVYKLQAKDNIPEEVMEVLQDNGNKFKKTSTISDISEIFSTSPNSNSSDSNLSDSSSSDSNSSKSSSRTRNGKDKSILAEISAIFDDEFNTWHPRRLIVDMNDPATVSQVQFSYKSLNESDRFYIFRKRSEKEYSAFKLLLKYLKDDCLAEQVRWNDFLDKRAESAKNATNSKAPNSENKKEESKNNKE
;
A
#
# COMPACT_ATOMS: atom_id res chain seq x y z
N MET A 1 14.73 48.54 -12.34
CA MET A 1 13.90 47.51 -11.71
C MET A 1 14.68 46.23 -11.82
N ASP A 2 15.13 45.71 -10.68
CA ASP A 2 16.07 44.60 -10.57
C ASP A 2 15.28 43.28 -10.58
N PRO A 3 15.48 42.37 -11.55
CA PRO A 3 14.73 41.11 -11.63
C PRO A 3 15.29 40.02 -10.71
N SER A 4 16.18 40.36 -9.77
CA SER A 4 16.81 39.45 -8.81
C SER A 4 15.95 39.14 -7.57
N ASN A 5 14.62 39.15 -7.72
CA ASN A 5 13.74 38.67 -6.65
C ASN A 5 13.77 37.15 -6.64
N GLN A 6 14.74 36.61 -5.90
CA GLN A 6 14.82 35.24 -5.47
C GLN A 6 13.46 34.83 -4.91
N THR A 7 12.65 34.14 -5.71
CA THR A 7 11.62 33.27 -5.18
C THR A 7 12.36 32.22 -4.39
N SER A 8 12.51 32.45 -3.08
CA SER A 8 12.91 31.41 -2.14
C SER A 8 12.03 30.20 -2.48
N SER A 9 12.64 29.13 -2.99
CA SER A 9 11.92 27.92 -3.33
C SER A 9 11.48 27.29 -2.01
N GLN A 10 10.43 27.84 -1.39
CA GLN A 10 9.81 27.22 -0.24
C GLN A 10 9.44 25.81 -0.67
N ALA A 11 9.92 24.83 0.10
CA ALA A 11 9.56 23.45 -0.10
C ALA A 11 8.03 23.37 -0.11
N THR A 12 7.43 23.11 -1.27
CA THR A 12 5.98 22.96 -1.39
C THR A 12 5.60 21.58 -0.89
N VAL A 13 5.37 21.46 0.42
CA VAL A 13 4.79 20.26 1.03
C VAL A 13 3.29 20.29 0.77
N ARG A 14 2.75 19.21 0.17
CA ARG A 14 1.32 19.10 -0.11
C ARG A 14 0.53 18.96 1.19
N ASP A 15 -0.55 19.71 1.31
CA ASP A 15 -1.51 19.53 2.41
C ASP A 15 -2.50 18.42 2.04
N LEU A 16 -2.11 17.17 2.31
CA LEU A 16 -2.94 15.99 2.06
C LEU A 16 -3.82 15.70 3.29
N PRO A 17 -5.08 15.27 3.11
CA PRO A 17 -5.93 14.89 4.22
C PRO A 17 -5.35 13.71 5.00
N LEU A 18 -5.61 13.67 6.31
CA LEU A 18 -5.23 12.56 7.20
C LEU A 18 -6.41 11.61 7.38
N TYR A 19 -6.27 10.39 6.88
CA TYR A 19 -7.28 9.33 7.00
C TYR A 19 -6.77 8.17 7.87
N GLY A 20 -7.66 7.62 8.69
CA GLY A 20 -7.39 6.36 9.38
C GLY A 20 -7.50 5.16 8.43
N GLN A 21 -7.00 4.01 8.87
CA GLN A 21 -7.11 2.75 8.14
C GLN A 21 -7.93 1.69 8.89
N HIS A 22 -8.49 0.74 8.13
CA HIS A 22 -8.84 -0.58 8.67
C HIS A 22 -7.57 -1.37 8.96
N SER A 23 -7.66 -2.44 9.75
CA SER A 23 -6.50 -3.31 10.04
C SER A 23 -5.82 -3.77 8.75
N ASN A 24 -4.52 -3.55 8.62
CA ASN A 24 -3.70 -3.86 7.43
C ASN A 24 -4.14 -3.18 6.11
N ALA A 25 -4.98 -2.15 6.16
CA ALA A 25 -5.48 -1.44 4.99
C ALA A 25 -4.71 -0.13 4.69
N CYS A 26 -3.46 -0.02 5.13
CA CYS A 26 -2.64 1.18 5.00
C CYS A 26 -2.46 1.59 3.53
N GLY A 27 -2.34 0.62 2.61
CA GLY A 27 -2.26 0.89 1.17
C GLY A 27 -3.50 1.60 0.62
N LEU A 28 -4.69 1.15 1.01
CA LEU A 28 -5.95 1.78 0.60
C LEU A 28 -6.09 3.19 1.19
N ALA A 29 -5.78 3.36 2.48
CA ALA A 29 -5.87 4.64 3.16
C ALA A 29 -4.86 5.66 2.57
N SER A 30 -3.61 5.26 2.37
CA SER A 30 -2.58 6.10 1.77
C SER A 30 -2.93 6.51 0.34
N LEU A 31 -3.48 5.59 -0.47
CA LEU A 31 -4.00 5.95 -1.79
C LEU A 31 -5.13 6.98 -1.70
N LEU A 32 -6.11 6.81 -0.80
CA LEU A 32 -7.20 7.79 -0.60
C LEU A 32 -6.68 9.18 -0.24
N MET A 33 -5.64 9.27 0.60
CA MET A 33 -5.00 10.55 0.92
C MET A 33 -4.36 11.19 -0.31
N LEU A 34 -3.62 10.40 -1.11
CA LEU A 34 -2.94 10.86 -2.33
C LEU A 34 -3.92 11.30 -3.43
N LEU A 35 -5.08 10.65 -3.53
CA LEU A 35 -6.16 11.06 -4.43
C LEU A 35 -6.76 12.42 -4.06
N ASP A 36 -6.47 12.93 -2.85
CA ASP A 36 -6.85 14.25 -2.38
C ASP A 36 -8.33 14.55 -2.67
N ILE A 37 -9.19 13.67 -2.14
CA ILE A 37 -10.64 13.66 -2.41
C ILE A 37 -11.31 15.03 -2.15
N PRO A 38 -10.96 15.81 -1.10
CA PRO A 38 -11.51 17.15 -0.91
C PRO A 38 -11.33 18.08 -2.11
N HIS A 39 -10.21 17.95 -2.83
CA HIS A 39 -9.91 18.71 -4.05
C HIS A 39 -10.32 17.97 -5.34
N ASN A 40 -10.77 16.72 -5.25
CA ASN A 40 -11.20 15.88 -6.38
C ASN A 40 -12.64 15.33 -6.16
N PRO A 41 -13.67 16.20 -6.19
CA PRO A 41 -15.05 15.81 -5.84
C PRO A 41 -15.66 14.76 -6.77
N GLU A 42 -15.16 14.62 -8.00
CA GLU A 42 -15.58 13.57 -8.93
C GLU A 42 -15.20 12.17 -8.42
N ILE A 43 -13.98 12.01 -7.90
CA ILE A 43 -13.54 10.78 -7.25
C ILE A 43 -14.41 10.49 -6.03
N GLY A 44 -14.68 11.51 -5.20
CA GLY A 44 -15.55 11.37 -4.04
C GLY A 44 -16.96 10.91 -4.40
N ARG A 45 -17.57 11.48 -5.44
CA ARG A 45 -18.90 11.05 -5.92
C ARG A 45 -18.90 9.62 -6.45
N PHE A 46 -17.86 9.22 -7.18
CA PHE A 46 -17.73 7.85 -7.66
C PHE A 46 -17.65 6.86 -6.50
N LEU A 47 -16.78 7.11 -5.51
CA LEU A 47 -16.65 6.26 -4.32
C LEU A 47 -17.94 6.23 -3.48
N ASP A 48 -18.61 7.38 -3.30
CA ASP A 48 -19.91 7.46 -2.63
C ASP A 48 -20.97 6.65 -3.39
N THR A 49 -20.94 6.65 -4.72
CA THR A 49 -21.85 5.85 -5.56
C THR A 49 -21.62 4.36 -5.34
N VAL A 50 -20.37 3.89 -5.43
CA VAL A 50 -20.00 2.49 -5.16
C VAL A 50 -20.43 2.08 -3.75
N TRP A 51 -20.13 2.92 -2.75
CA TRP A 51 -20.54 2.66 -1.37
C TRP A 51 -22.05 2.52 -1.23
N ASN A 52 -22.84 3.42 -1.84
CA ASN A 52 -24.29 3.35 -1.77
C ASN A 52 -24.88 2.09 -2.42
N HIS A 53 -24.21 1.55 -3.45
CA HIS A 53 -24.60 0.28 -4.07
C HIS A 53 -24.36 -0.93 -3.17
N ILE A 54 -23.22 -0.97 -2.47
CA ILE A 54 -22.83 -2.12 -1.64
C ILE A 54 -23.35 -2.01 -0.20
N LYS A 55 -23.69 -0.80 0.27
CA LYS A 55 -24.17 -0.54 1.63
C LYS A 55 -25.33 -1.45 2.06
N PRO A 56 -26.35 -1.76 1.22
CA PRO A 56 -27.44 -2.66 1.58
C PRO A 56 -27.01 -4.10 1.91
N LEU A 57 -25.81 -4.53 1.47
CA LEU A 57 -25.24 -5.83 1.84
C LEU A 57 -24.85 -5.88 3.33
N TYR A 58 -24.78 -4.75 4.01
CA TYR A 58 -24.46 -4.68 5.44
C TYR A 58 -25.70 -4.32 6.26
N SER A 59 -26.03 -5.19 7.21
CA SER A 59 -27.20 -5.07 8.08
C SER A 59 -27.12 -3.88 9.05
N GLN A 60 -25.92 -3.37 9.30
CA GLN A 60 -25.67 -2.17 10.08
C GLN A 60 -24.52 -1.38 9.44
N PRO A 61 -24.52 -0.02 9.51
CA PRO A 61 -23.35 0.75 9.13
C PRO A 61 -22.25 0.47 10.16
N VAL A 62 -21.44 -0.56 9.88
CA VAL A 62 -20.27 -0.94 10.71
C VAL A 62 -19.32 0.25 10.83
N VAL A 63 -19.36 1.21 9.89
CA VAL A 63 -18.46 2.34 9.87
C VAL A 63 -19.14 3.66 9.53
N LYS A 64 -18.93 4.65 10.41
CA LYS A 64 -19.55 5.98 10.30
C LYS A 64 -18.72 7.00 9.52
N LYS A 65 -17.38 6.91 9.58
CA LYS A 65 -16.52 7.89 8.91
C LYS A 65 -16.36 7.59 7.43
N LYS A 66 -16.33 8.62 6.60
CA LYS A 66 -16.34 8.50 5.13
C LYS A 66 -15.09 7.80 4.60
N GLU A 67 -13.92 8.08 5.15
CA GLU A 67 -12.66 7.49 4.72
C GLU A 67 -12.66 5.96 4.78
N TYR A 68 -13.33 5.39 5.78
CA TYR A 68 -13.47 3.96 5.90
C TYR A 68 -14.49 3.37 4.92
N GLN A 69 -15.56 4.12 4.60
CA GLN A 69 -16.53 3.73 3.58
C GLN A 69 -15.87 3.73 2.20
N TRP A 70 -15.05 4.75 1.92
CA TRP A 70 -14.24 4.82 0.71
C TRP A 70 -13.21 3.70 0.62
N ALA A 71 -12.56 3.32 1.73
CA ALA A 71 -11.65 2.19 1.75
C ALA A 71 -12.36 0.85 1.42
N ILE A 72 -13.59 0.66 1.95
CA ILE A 72 -14.43 -0.50 1.59
C ILE A 72 -14.81 -0.46 0.10
N ALA A 73 -15.19 0.71 -0.41
CA ALA A 73 -15.50 0.89 -1.82
C ALA A 73 -14.28 0.58 -2.72
N LEU A 74 -13.07 1.02 -2.36
CA LEU A 74 -11.83 0.68 -3.07
C LEU A 74 -11.56 -0.83 -3.07
N GLN A 75 -11.71 -1.49 -1.92
CA GLN A 75 -11.53 -2.94 -1.85
C GLN A 75 -12.54 -3.67 -2.74
N TYR A 76 -13.80 -3.21 -2.74
CA TYR A 76 -14.84 -3.77 -3.58
C TYR A 76 -14.49 -3.61 -5.06
N ILE A 77 -14.12 -2.39 -5.49
CA ILE A 77 -13.66 -2.10 -6.85
C ILE A 77 -12.52 -3.04 -7.24
N LEU A 78 -11.50 -3.18 -6.39
CA LEU A 78 -10.36 -4.06 -6.66
C LEU A 78 -10.80 -5.51 -6.89
N LEU A 79 -11.68 -6.06 -6.06
CA LEU A 79 -12.17 -7.43 -6.21
C LEU A 79 -13.02 -7.60 -7.48
N LYS A 80 -13.77 -6.58 -7.91
CA LYS A 80 -14.53 -6.62 -9.15
C LYS A 80 -13.63 -6.54 -10.39
N ILE A 81 -12.52 -5.80 -10.30
CA ILE A 81 -11.52 -5.73 -11.36
C ILE A 81 -10.78 -7.06 -11.47
N LEU A 82 -10.35 -7.63 -10.34
CA LEU A 82 -9.59 -8.88 -10.29
C LEU A 82 -10.45 -10.15 -10.44
N GLY A 83 -11.74 -9.98 -10.67
CA GLY A 83 -12.66 -11.07 -10.90
C GLY A 83 -12.51 -11.71 -12.29
N TYR A 84 -13.27 -12.79 -12.50
CA TYR A 84 -13.29 -13.70 -13.63
C TYR A 84 -14.60 -13.68 -14.43
N ALA A 85 -15.60 -12.93 -13.98
CA ALA A 85 -16.82 -12.74 -14.74
C ALA A 85 -16.51 -12.09 -16.09
N ASP A 86 -17.29 -12.47 -17.09
CA ASP A 86 -17.12 -12.02 -18.46
C ASP A 86 -17.44 -10.52 -18.59
N LYS A 87 -16.38 -9.71 -18.52
CA LYS A 87 -16.38 -8.24 -18.63
C LYS A 87 -15.28 -7.81 -19.58
N GLU A 88 -15.41 -8.23 -20.83
CA GLU A 88 -14.39 -8.07 -21.88
C GLU A 88 -13.84 -6.64 -21.98
N ASP A 89 -14.70 -5.61 -21.94
CA ASP A 89 -14.27 -4.21 -22.02
C ASP A 89 -13.43 -3.74 -20.80
N LEU A 90 -13.75 -4.20 -19.59
CA LEU A 90 -12.99 -3.92 -18.38
C LEU A 90 -11.67 -4.68 -18.40
N TYR A 91 -11.71 -5.94 -18.84
CA TYR A 91 -10.53 -6.78 -19.00
C TYR A 91 -9.55 -6.15 -20.00
N GLU A 92 -10.02 -5.84 -21.21
CA GLU A 92 -9.24 -5.18 -22.26
C GLU A 92 -8.64 -3.87 -21.76
N PHE A 93 -9.42 -3.04 -21.06
CA PHE A 93 -8.94 -1.78 -20.52
C PHE A 93 -7.72 -1.97 -19.61
N PHE A 94 -7.80 -2.87 -18.61
CA PHE A 94 -6.68 -3.07 -17.69
C PHE A 94 -5.53 -3.84 -18.33
N ASN A 95 -5.80 -4.83 -19.17
CA ASN A 95 -4.78 -5.60 -19.87
C ASN A 95 -3.97 -4.72 -20.85
N GLN A 96 -4.60 -3.76 -21.54
CA GLN A 96 -3.87 -2.80 -22.38
C GLN A 96 -3.01 -1.81 -21.56
N ARG A 97 -3.36 -1.55 -20.31
CA ARG A 97 -2.70 -0.55 -19.46
C ARG A 97 -1.58 -1.13 -18.61
N LEU A 98 -1.74 -2.36 -18.16
CA LEU A 98 -0.86 -3.03 -17.18
C LEU A 98 -0.28 -4.34 -17.74
N GLU A 99 -0.68 -4.75 -18.94
CA GLU A 99 -0.15 -5.90 -19.65
C GLU A 99 -0.22 -7.19 -18.81
N PHE A 100 0.80 -8.04 -18.92
CA PHE A 100 0.88 -9.32 -18.22
C PHE A 100 0.75 -9.19 -16.69
N MET A 101 1.14 -8.05 -16.10
CA MET A 101 1.05 -7.82 -14.65
C MET A 101 -0.40 -7.87 -14.15
N TYR A 102 -1.36 -7.46 -14.98
CA TYR A 102 -2.77 -7.53 -14.63
C TYR A 102 -3.27 -8.97 -14.61
N GLU A 103 -2.95 -9.76 -15.62
CA GLU A 103 -3.36 -11.16 -15.70
C GLU A 103 -2.73 -12.00 -14.57
N ASP A 104 -1.44 -11.81 -14.30
CA ASP A 104 -0.76 -12.47 -13.18
C ASP A 104 -1.45 -12.16 -11.84
N GLN A 105 -1.84 -10.90 -11.62
CA GLN A 105 -2.53 -10.50 -10.40
C GLN A 105 -3.94 -11.10 -10.31
N ARG A 106 -4.66 -11.26 -11.42
CA ARG A 106 -5.94 -11.99 -11.45
C ARG A 106 -5.72 -13.44 -11.03
N ILE A 107 -4.78 -14.14 -11.66
CA ILE A 107 -4.44 -15.54 -11.36
C ILE A 107 -4.12 -15.71 -9.88
N MET A 108 -3.28 -14.82 -9.33
CA MET A 108 -2.93 -14.84 -7.92
C MET A 108 -4.14 -14.61 -7.02
N ASN A 109 -5.03 -13.67 -7.37
CA ASN A 109 -6.25 -13.42 -6.64
C ASN A 109 -7.17 -14.66 -6.62
N LYS A 110 -7.40 -15.31 -7.77
CA LYS A 110 -8.19 -16.56 -7.84
C LYS A 110 -7.61 -17.64 -6.96
N PHE A 111 -6.31 -17.90 -7.11
CA PHE A 111 -5.62 -18.90 -6.32
C PHE A 111 -5.81 -18.63 -4.81
N ASN A 112 -5.63 -17.38 -4.36
CA ASN A 112 -5.83 -17.01 -2.97
C ASN A 112 -7.27 -17.23 -2.48
N GLN A 113 -8.28 -16.89 -3.29
CA GLN A 113 -9.68 -17.15 -2.93
C GLN A 113 -10.01 -18.65 -2.90
N GLU A 114 -9.46 -19.44 -3.82
CA GLU A 114 -9.59 -20.91 -3.83
C GLU A 114 -8.92 -21.56 -2.61
N GLN A 115 -7.77 -21.04 -2.17
CA GLN A 115 -7.15 -21.49 -0.92
C GLN A 115 -8.07 -21.22 0.28
N TYR A 116 -8.67 -20.03 0.38
CA TYR A 116 -9.64 -19.74 1.45
C TYR A 116 -10.87 -20.64 1.39
N TYR A 117 -11.42 -20.87 0.20
CA TYR A 117 -12.51 -21.82 -0.02
C TYR A 117 -12.15 -23.22 0.53
N ASN A 118 -10.99 -23.75 0.13
CA ASN A 118 -10.52 -25.06 0.55
C ASN A 118 -10.26 -25.14 2.07
N GLU A 119 -9.74 -24.08 2.68
CA GLU A 119 -9.58 -23.99 4.14
C GLU A 119 -10.93 -24.04 4.87
N LEU A 120 -11.95 -23.33 4.38
CA LEU A 120 -13.29 -23.34 4.95
C LEU A 120 -13.93 -24.72 4.85
N LEU A 121 -13.76 -25.42 3.73
CA LEU A 121 -14.20 -26.81 3.56
C LEU A 121 -13.53 -27.75 4.57
N LYS A 122 -12.20 -27.66 4.73
CA LYS A 122 -11.45 -28.46 5.73
C LYS A 122 -11.98 -28.22 7.15
N ARG A 123 -12.41 -26.99 7.46
CA ARG A 123 -13.02 -26.60 8.73
C ARG A 123 -14.53 -26.88 8.83
N LYS A 124 -15.12 -27.54 7.83
CA LYS A 124 -16.56 -27.84 7.73
C LYS A 124 -17.47 -26.61 7.78
N LYS A 125 -16.96 -25.45 7.34
CA LYS A 125 -17.70 -24.18 7.22
C LYS A 125 -18.32 -24.06 5.82
N TYR A 126 -19.26 -24.96 5.52
CA TYR A 126 -19.78 -25.14 4.16
C TYR A 126 -20.54 -23.92 3.63
N LEU A 127 -21.32 -23.23 4.49
CA LEU A 127 -22.06 -22.04 4.09
C LEU A 127 -21.11 -20.91 3.69
N GLU A 128 -20.06 -20.68 4.48
CA GLU A 128 -19.04 -19.67 4.17
C GLU A 128 -18.23 -20.06 2.94
N ALA A 129 -17.84 -21.33 2.80
CA ALA A 129 -17.16 -21.82 1.60
C ALA A 129 -17.99 -21.54 0.33
N TYR A 130 -19.31 -21.77 0.40
CA TYR A 130 -20.21 -21.50 -0.72
C TYR A 130 -20.20 -20.03 -1.18
N THR A 131 -19.90 -19.07 -0.29
CA THR A 131 -19.75 -17.66 -0.69
C THR A 131 -18.56 -17.44 -1.62
N TYR A 132 -17.42 -18.10 -1.36
CA TYR A 132 -16.21 -17.99 -2.17
C TYR A 132 -16.35 -18.66 -3.54
N LEU A 133 -17.12 -19.75 -3.59
CA LEU A 133 -17.39 -20.49 -4.84
C LEU A 133 -17.98 -19.56 -5.92
N HIS A 134 -18.98 -18.76 -5.56
CA HIS A 134 -19.62 -17.80 -6.49
C HIS A 134 -18.70 -16.68 -6.95
N TYR A 135 -17.64 -16.37 -6.19
CA TYR A 135 -16.65 -15.41 -6.63
C TYR A 135 -15.67 -16.04 -7.63
N THR A 136 -15.30 -17.32 -7.44
CA THR A 136 -14.27 -17.99 -8.26
C THR A 136 -14.81 -18.66 -9.54
N GLU A 137 -16.10 -18.99 -9.59
CA GLU A 137 -16.78 -19.67 -10.72
C GLU A 137 -17.59 -18.70 -11.60
N ASP A 138 -16.97 -17.60 -12.05
CA ASP A 138 -17.45 -16.74 -13.15
C ASP A 138 -18.55 -15.70 -12.84
N HIS A 139 -18.90 -15.47 -11.58
CA HIS A 139 -19.92 -14.44 -11.25
C HIS A 139 -19.35 -13.18 -10.59
N ASP A 140 -18.14 -13.24 -10.03
CA ASP A 140 -17.49 -12.14 -9.31
C ASP A 140 -18.34 -11.50 -8.23
N TYR A 141 -19.21 -12.27 -7.59
CA TYR A 141 -20.05 -11.72 -6.53
C TYR A 141 -19.22 -11.46 -5.28
N VAL A 142 -19.09 -10.18 -4.95
CA VAL A 142 -18.30 -9.73 -3.80
C VAL A 142 -19.21 -9.66 -2.59
N LEU A 143 -19.40 -10.80 -1.94
CA LEU A 143 -20.18 -10.88 -0.71
C LEU A 143 -19.39 -10.33 0.50
N PRO A 144 -20.08 -9.87 1.57
CA PRO A 144 -19.43 -9.24 2.72
C PRO A 144 -18.26 -10.04 3.33
N PHE A 145 -18.35 -11.38 3.38
CA PHE A 145 -17.24 -12.20 3.90
C PHE A 145 -15.97 -12.07 3.08
N ILE A 146 -16.06 -12.18 1.76
CA ILE A 146 -14.93 -12.04 0.85
C ILE A 146 -14.36 -10.64 0.96
N LEU A 147 -15.24 -9.64 0.93
CA LEU A 147 -14.84 -8.25 0.99
C LEU A 147 -14.06 -7.92 2.26
N PHE A 148 -14.58 -8.25 3.45
CA PHE A 148 -13.91 -7.93 4.71
C PHE A 148 -12.67 -8.78 4.95
N LYS A 149 -12.65 -10.02 4.46
CA LYS A 149 -11.43 -10.84 4.51
C LYS A 149 -10.31 -10.17 3.72
N ASN A 150 -10.60 -9.72 2.50
CA ASN A 150 -9.62 -9.05 1.64
C ASN A 150 -9.37 -7.59 2.05
N LEU A 151 -10.32 -6.90 2.69
CA LEU A 151 -10.11 -5.54 3.21
C LEU A 151 -8.96 -5.50 4.23
N HIS A 152 -8.86 -6.55 5.06
CA HIS A 152 -7.85 -6.66 6.11
C HIS A 152 -6.57 -7.40 5.67
N THR A 153 -6.40 -7.62 4.36
CA THR A 153 -5.10 -8.04 3.82
C THR A 153 -4.30 -6.81 3.39
N MET A 154 -3.00 -6.91 3.58
CA MET A 154 -2.08 -5.94 3.03
C MET A 154 -2.17 -5.93 1.53
N LYS A 155 -2.22 -4.73 0.95
CA LYS A 155 -2.23 -4.59 -0.49
C LYS A 155 -0.84 -4.73 -1.06
N THR A 156 -0.73 -5.46 -2.17
CA THR A 156 0.49 -5.54 -2.97
C THR A 156 0.69 -4.25 -3.75
N ASP A 157 1.89 -4.03 -4.26
CA ASP A 157 2.15 -2.89 -5.13
C ASP A 157 1.34 -2.97 -6.43
N LEU A 158 1.13 -4.18 -6.96
CA LEU A 158 0.29 -4.43 -8.15
C LEU A 158 -1.17 -4.02 -7.92
N GLU A 159 -1.75 -4.40 -6.78
CA GLU A 159 -3.12 -4.02 -6.43
C GLU A 159 -3.26 -2.49 -6.32
N LEU A 160 -2.26 -1.81 -5.77
CA LEU A 160 -2.26 -0.35 -5.66
C LEU A 160 -2.04 0.34 -7.01
N LYS A 161 -1.26 -0.27 -7.92
CA LYS A 161 -1.14 0.18 -9.32
C LYS A 161 -2.47 0.08 -10.06
N ILE A 162 -3.17 -1.06 -9.93
CA ILE A 162 -4.52 -1.26 -10.51
C ILE A 162 -5.50 -0.21 -9.98
N LEU A 163 -5.51 0.02 -8.67
CA LEU A 163 -6.39 1.04 -8.09
C LEU A 163 -6.03 2.46 -8.55
N ALA A 164 -4.74 2.80 -8.67
CA ALA A 164 -4.33 4.10 -9.22
C ALA A 164 -4.82 4.29 -10.67
N GLU A 165 -4.76 3.24 -11.49
CA GLU A 165 -5.27 3.24 -12.87
C GLU A 165 -6.78 3.54 -12.96
N VAL A 166 -7.58 3.04 -12.01
CA VAL A 166 -9.01 3.38 -11.90
C VAL A 166 -9.22 4.89 -11.84
N PHE A 167 -8.36 5.60 -11.11
CA PHE A 167 -8.40 7.05 -10.93
C PHE A 167 -7.60 7.82 -11.98
N ASN A 168 -7.27 7.16 -13.09
CA ASN A 168 -6.56 7.73 -14.23
C ASN A 168 -5.12 8.19 -13.91
N TYR A 169 -4.48 7.52 -12.96
CA TYR A 169 -3.06 7.66 -12.69
C TYR A 169 -2.28 6.53 -13.36
N THR A 170 -1.23 6.88 -14.10
CA THR A 170 -0.29 5.92 -14.70
C THR A 170 0.92 5.75 -13.82
N PHE A 171 1.35 4.51 -13.63
CA PHE A 171 2.63 4.24 -12.97
C PHE A 171 3.82 4.69 -13.85
N ILE A 172 4.75 5.43 -13.27
CA ILE A 172 5.98 5.87 -13.96
C ILE A 172 7.10 4.89 -13.61
N TYR A 173 7.33 3.93 -14.50
CA TYR A 173 8.40 2.95 -14.36
C TYR A 173 9.77 3.62 -14.28
N GLN A 174 10.53 3.23 -13.26
CA GLN A 174 11.94 3.54 -13.11
C GLN A 174 12.76 2.33 -13.55
N ASP A 175 13.97 2.60 -14.03
CA ASP A 175 14.97 1.57 -14.26
C ASP A 175 15.46 1.07 -12.89
N ALA A 176 14.95 -0.10 -12.49
CA ALA A 176 15.14 -0.68 -11.16
C ALA A 176 15.50 -2.16 -11.31
N GLU A 177 16.57 -2.58 -10.64
CA GLU A 177 17.12 -3.94 -10.78
C GLU A 177 16.21 -5.01 -10.17
N ASP A 178 15.29 -4.62 -9.30
CA ASP A 178 14.32 -5.52 -8.65
C ASP A 178 13.03 -5.75 -9.45
N TYR A 179 12.96 -5.20 -10.67
CA TYR A 179 11.83 -5.32 -11.59
C TYR A 179 10.49 -4.78 -11.08
N THR A 180 10.44 -4.13 -9.91
CA THR A 180 9.20 -3.50 -9.39
C THR A 180 8.83 -2.23 -10.17
N GLY A 181 9.82 -1.64 -10.84
CA GLY A 181 9.74 -0.35 -11.51
C GLY A 181 9.66 0.85 -10.55
N ALA A 182 9.78 0.64 -9.23
CA ALA A 182 9.76 1.72 -8.25
C ALA A 182 11.14 2.36 -8.10
N LEU A 183 11.19 3.62 -7.65
CA LEU A 183 12.45 4.24 -7.27
C LEU A 183 12.89 3.67 -5.91
N TYR A 184 14.13 3.19 -5.82
CA TYR A 184 14.74 2.76 -4.55
C TYR A 184 16.22 3.15 -4.50
N PHE A 185 16.80 3.05 -3.31
CA PHE A 185 18.21 3.33 -3.06
C PHE A 185 18.91 2.04 -2.66
N THR A 186 20.05 1.72 -3.28
CA THR A 186 20.82 0.53 -2.90
C THR A 186 21.55 0.76 -1.58
N ASN A 187 21.98 -0.32 -0.93
CA ASN A 187 22.80 -0.22 0.29
C ASN A 187 24.09 0.59 0.08
N GLN A 188 24.67 0.57 -1.13
CA GLN A 188 25.84 1.38 -1.47
C GLN A 188 25.49 2.88 -1.56
N GLU A 189 24.33 3.20 -2.11
CA GLU A 189 23.82 4.57 -2.20
C GLU A 189 23.46 5.15 -0.83
N LEU A 190 23.01 4.31 0.10
CA LEU A 190 22.64 4.66 1.48
C LEU A 190 23.86 4.75 2.44
N GLY A 191 25.08 4.83 1.90
CA GLY A 191 26.31 4.96 2.66
C GLY A 191 26.46 6.30 3.41
N ARG A 192 27.62 6.49 4.06
CA ARG A 192 27.94 7.74 4.81
C ARG A 192 27.96 8.97 3.91
N GLU A 193 28.47 8.81 2.69
CA GLU A 193 28.52 9.85 1.67
C GLU A 193 27.46 9.58 0.61
N ILE A 194 26.73 10.62 0.21
CA ILE A 194 25.69 10.50 -0.80
C ILE A 194 26.34 10.42 -2.18
N SER A 195 26.28 9.23 -2.79
CA SER A 195 26.80 8.97 -4.13
C SER A 195 26.11 9.83 -5.19
N GLN A 196 26.76 10.03 -6.33
CA GLN A 196 26.17 10.82 -7.42
C GLN A 196 24.85 10.20 -7.92
N SER A 197 24.76 8.87 -7.99
CA SER A 197 23.53 8.16 -8.36
C SER A 197 22.38 8.46 -7.38
N ALA A 198 22.66 8.40 -6.07
CA ALA A 198 21.69 8.76 -5.04
C ALA A 198 21.20 10.21 -5.18
N ARG A 199 22.10 11.16 -5.49
CA ARG A 199 21.73 12.57 -5.73
C ARG A 199 20.80 12.71 -6.92
N VAL A 200 21.06 11.99 -8.02
CA VAL A 200 20.21 11.99 -9.21
C VAL A 200 18.81 11.45 -8.88
N LYS A 201 18.73 10.30 -8.18
CA LYS A 201 17.46 9.71 -7.73
C LYS A 201 16.68 10.65 -6.81
N TRP A 202 17.35 11.26 -5.84
CA TRP A 202 16.73 12.21 -4.91
C TRP A 202 16.21 13.46 -5.61
N ASN A 203 17.01 14.08 -6.48
CA ASN A 203 16.58 15.24 -7.28
C ASN A 203 15.36 14.92 -8.13
N ARG A 204 15.32 13.72 -8.71
CA ARG A 204 14.17 13.25 -9.47
C ARG A 204 12.93 13.13 -8.57
N LEU A 205 13.06 12.52 -7.39
CA LEU A 205 11.97 12.37 -6.43
C LEU A 205 11.46 13.73 -5.92
N GLU A 206 12.36 14.65 -5.57
CA GLU A 206 12.05 16.04 -5.22
C GLU A 206 11.27 16.74 -6.35
N LYS A 207 11.74 16.63 -7.61
CA LYS A 207 11.06 17.20 -8.77
C LYS A 207 9.66 16.61 -8.99
N PHE A 208 9.48 15.30 -8.78
CA PHE A 208 8.17 14.66 -8.87
C PHE A 208 7.24 15.10 -7.75
N SER A 209 7.72 15.21 -6.52
CA SER A 209 6.89 15.60 -5.37
C SER A 209 6.29 17.02 -5.48
N ARG A 210 6.91 17.88 -6.29
CA ARG A 210 6.46 19.26 -6.57
C ARG A 210 5.41 19.35 -7.70
N GLN A 211 5.18 18.27 -8.44
CA GLN A 211 4.22 18.26 -9.54
C GLN A 211 2.81 17.95 -9.01
N PRO A 212 1.81 18.82 -9.24
CA PRO A 212 0.46 18.63 -8.69
C PRO A 212 -0.29 17.44 -9.30
N ASP A 213 0.07 17.02 -10.50
CA ASP A 213 -0.47 15.86 -11.20
C ASP A 213 0.23 14.54 -10.82
N VAL A 214 1.25 14.59 -9.97
CA VAL A 214 2.01 13.42 -9.53
C VAL A 214 1.66 13.07 -8.09
N ILE A 215 1.43 11.78 -7.84
CA ILE A 215 1.32 11.22 -6.49
C ILE A 215 2.45 10.23 -6.27
N ILE A 216 2.93 10.16 -5.02
CA ILE A 216 4.02 9.26 -4.64
C ILE A 216 3.56 8.45 -3.44
N LEU A 217 3.51 7.14 -3.63
CA LEU A 217 3.23 6.18 -2.57
C LEU A 217 4.56 5.58 -2.10
N TYR A 218 4.83 5.64 -0.80
CA TYR A 218 6.04 5.05 -0.22
C TYR A 218 5.71 3.71 0.43
N GLY A 219 6.39 2.66 -0.01
CA GLY A 219 6.32 1.32 0.56
C GLY A 219 7.53 1.06 1.44
N GLN A 220 7.27 0.72 2.70
CA GLN A 220 8.28 0.31 3.67
C GLN A 220 7.92 -1.09 4.18
N GLN A 221 8.53 -2.11 3.58
CA GLN A 221 8.24 -3.53 3.85
C GLN A 221 6.74 -3.86 3.71
N HIS A 222 6.03 -3.78 4.83
CA HIS A 222 4.63 -4.13 5.01
C HIS A 222 3.78 -2.89 5.38
N HIS A 223 4.25 -1.69 5.07
CA HIS A 223 3.54 -0.47 5.38
C HIS A 223 3.55 0.51 4.21
N TRP A 224 2.44 1.21 4.02
CA TRP A 224 2.22 2.13 2.91
C TRP A 224 1.95 3.52 3.44
N LEU A 225 2.69 4.51 2.97
CA LEU A 225 2.63 5.91 3.40
C LEU A 225 2.36 6.83 2.21
N ALA A 226 1.61 7.92 2.44
CA ALA A 226 1.31 8.92 1.43
C ALA A 226 2.33 10.06 1.46
N VAL A 227 3.19 10.18 0.45
CA VAL A 227 4.22 11.21 0.42
C VAL A 227 3.62 12.58 0.11
N ARG A 228 3.87 13.54 0.99
CA ARG A 228 3.45 14.94 0.88
C ARG A 228 4.49 15.81 0.21
N GLY A 229 5.77 15.50 0.41
CA GLY A 229 6.86 16.27 -0.15
C GLY A 229 8.21 15.61 0.06
N VAL A 230 9.15 15.90 -0.85
CA VAL A 230 10.55 15.51 -0.74
C VAL A 230 11.39 16.75 -0.96
N TYR A 231 12.25 17.10 -0.01
CA TYR A 231 12.98 18.37 -0.05
C TYR A 231 14.30 18.32 0.74
N LYS A 232 15.10 19.37 0.56
CA LYS A 232 16.37 19.59 1.25
C LYS A 232 16.23 20.76 2.21
N LEU A 233 16.62 20.59 3.47
CA LEU A 233 16.72 21.68 4.45
C LEU A 233 17.95 22.55 4.15
N GLN A 234 17.83 23.88 4.10
CA GLN A 234 18.99 24.74 3.83
C GLN A 234 19.90 24.88 5.06
N ALA A 235 21.17 25.24 4.84
CA ALA A 235 22.19 25.56 5.85
C ALA A 235 21.70 26.53 6.94
N LYS A 236 20.84 27.47 6.57
CA LYS A 236 20.32 28.51 7.47
C LYS A 236 19.07 28.05 8.24
N ASP A 237 18.43 26.97 7.82
CA ASP A 237 17.23 26.41 8.45
C ASP A 237 17.60 25.40 9.55
N ASN A 238 18.75 25.56 10.21
CA ASN A 238 19.26 24.58 11.17
C ASN A 238 18.21 24.26 12.24
N ILE A 239 17.61 23.07 12.10
CA ILE A 239 16.86 22.42 13.16
C ILE A 239 17.90 22.08 14.24
N PRO A 240 17.76 22.59 15.48
CA PRO A 240 18.69 22.27 16.56
C PRO A 240 18.87 20.75 16.68
N GLU A 241 20.09 20.29 16.93
CA GLU A 241 20.41 18.85 16.98
C GLU A 241 19.53 18.11 18.00
N GLU A 242 19.14 18.80 19.07
CA GLU A 242 18.17 18.39 20.09
C GLU A 242 16.77 18.09 19.51
N VAL A 243 16.28 18.88 18.56
CA VAL A 243 14.98 18.66 17.91
C VAL A 243 15.04 17.47 16.95
N MET A 244 16.19 17.25 16.30
CA MET A 244 16.42 16.08 15.44
C MET A 244 16.52 14.78 16.23
N GLU A 245 17.09 14.81 17.44
CA GLU A 245 17.09 13.66 18.35
C GLU A 245 15.66 13.32 18.80
N VAL A 246 14.82 14.31 19.11
CA VAL A 246 13.41 14.09 19.46
C VAL A 246 12.60 13.50 18.29
N LEU A 247 12.84 13.95 17.05
CA LEU A 247 12.18 13.38 15.86
C LEU A 247 12.59 11.92 15.62
N GLN A 248 13.86 11.57 15.90
CA GLN A 248 14.36 10.18 15.78
C GLN A 248 13.86 9.27 16.90
N ASP A 249 13.78 9.78 18.13
CA ASP A 249 13.27 9.02 19.28
C ASP A 249 11.77 8.74 19.16
N ASN A 250 11.00 9.65 18.57
CA ASN A 250 9.57 9.42 18.32
C ASN A 250 9.34 8.40 17.19
N GLY A 251 10.18 8.38 16.15
CA GLY A 251 10.17 7.33 15.12
C GLY A 251 10.57 5.95 15.66
N ASN A 252 11.52 5.89 16.60
CA ASN A 252 11.96 4.64 17.22
C ASN A 252 11.04 4.15 18.34
N LYS A 253 10.31 5.02 19.05
CA LYS A 253 9.29 4.61 20.02
C LYS A 253 8.12 3.86 19.38
N PHE A 254 7.79 4.17 18.11
CA PHE A 254 6.83 3.39 17.34
C PHE A 254 7.33 1.98 16.98
N LYS A 255 8.64 1.81 16.75
CA LYS A 255 9.24 0.46 16.60
C LYS A 255 9.23 -0.36 17.90
N LYS A 256 9.07 0.28 19.06
CA LYS A 256 9.19 -0.38 20.38
C LYS A 256 7.87 -0.62 21.11
N THR A 257 6.74 -0.18 20.56
CA THR A 257 5.40 -0.35 21.18
C THR A 257 4.44 -1.23 20.39
N SER A 258 4.85 -1.81 19.26
CA SER A 258 4.10 -2.88 18.59
C SER A 258 4.50 -4.28 19.09
N THR A 259 4.41 -4.51 20.40
CA THR A 259 4.19 -5.85 20.94
C THR A 259 2.74 -5.89 21.41
N ILE A 260 1.82 -6.06 20.45
CA ILE A 260 0.45 -6.49 20.75
C ILE A 260 0.52 -8.00 20.99
N SER A 261 1.02 -8.37 22.17
CA SER A 261 0.72 -9.66 22.77
C SER A 261 -0.47 -9.41 23.70
N ASP A 262 -1.67 -9.42 23.12
CA ASP A 262 -2.96 -9.66 23.77
C ASP A 262 -4.06 -9.35 22.74
N ILE A 263 -4.20 -10.25 21.75
CA ILE A 263 -5.41 -10.67 21.01
C ILE A 263 -4.91 -11.79 20.08
N SER A 264 -4.55 -12.93 20.67
CA SER A 264 -4.24 -14.16 19.95
C SER A 264 -4.68 -15.36 20.78
N GLU A 265 -5.92 -15.34 21.23
CA GLU A 265 -6.68 -16.57 21.43
C GLU A 265 -7.77 -16.60 20.38
N ILE A 266 -7.97 -17.77 19.80
CA ILE A 266 -8.78 -18.08 18.60
C ILE A 266 -7.95 -17.96 17.30
N PHE A 267 -7.36 -19.11 16.93
CA PHE A 267 -6.68 -19.50 15.67
C PHE A 267 -5.14 -19.55 15.69
N SER A 268 -4.58 -20.63 16.25
CA SER A 268 -3.24 -21.12 15.90
C SER A 268 -3.13 -22.65 16.04
N THR A 269 -2.78 -23.32 14.94
CA THR A 269 -2.05 -24.60 14.83
C THR A 269 -1.54 -24.70 13.38
N SER A 270 -0.27 -24.39 13.09
CA SER A 270 0.88 -25.33 12.87
C SER A 270 1.26 -25.41 11.37
N PRO A 271 2.43 -25.96 10.95
CA PRO A 271 3.77 -25.99 11.55
C PRO A 271 4.92 -25.61 10.57
N ASN A 272 6.13 -25.52 11.15
CA ASN A 272 7.47 -25.38 10.55
C ASN A 272 7.87 -26.39 9.46
N SER A 273 8.82 -25.97 8.61
CA SER A 273 9.90 -26.86 8.09
C SER A 273 11.22 -26.10 7.84
N ASN A 274 12.27 -26.64 8.46
CA ASN A 274 13.72 -26.62 8.14
C ASN A 274 14.00 -26.92 6.65
N SER A 275 15.18 -26.80 6.03
CA SER A 275 16.57 -26.34 6.28
C SER A 275 17.31 -26.65 4.96
N SER A 276 18.35 -25.89 4.58
CA SER A 276 19.68 -26.46 4.24
C SER A 276 20.64 -25.43 3.63
N ASP A 277 21.86 -25.47 4.16
CA ASP A 277 23.08 -24.81 3.71
C ASP A 277 23.66 -25.42 2.43
N SER A 278 24.42 -24.64 1.65
CA SER A 278 25.63 -25.14 0.98
C SER A 278 26.67 -24.06 0.71
N ASN A 279 27.89 -24.40 1.11
CA ASN A 279 29.19 -23.73 1.09
C ASN A 279 29.79 -23.31 -0.27
N LEU A 280 30.63 -22.26 -0.17
CA LEU A 280 32.01 -22.05 -0.68
C LEU A 280 32.41 -22.44 -2.12
N SER A 281 33.05 -21.50 -2.82
CA SER A 281 34.46 -21.67 -3.27
C SER A 281 35.10 -20.38 -3.81
N ASP A 282 36.36 -20.19 -3.42
CA ASP A 282 37.34 -19.16 -3.76
C ASP A 282 37.72 -19.05 -5.26
N SER A 283 38.24 -17.88 -5.65
CA SER A 283 39.47 -17.76 -6.49
C SER A 283 39.90 -16.29 -6.72
N SER A 284 41.09 -15.95 -6.20
CA SER A 284 42.27 -15.35 -6.88
C SER A 284 42.07 -14.29 -7.98
N SER A 285 42.89 -13.24 -8.19
CA SER A 285 44.25 -12.88 -7.80
C SER A 285 44.59 -11.50 -8.41
N SER A 286 45.52 -10.78 -7.78
CA SER A 286 46.55 -9.86 -8.33
C SER A 286 46.32 -9.13 -9.67
N ASP A 287 46.50 -7.80 -9.70
CA ASP A 287 47.82 -7.22 -10.05
C ASP A 287 47.86 -5.69 -10.02
N SER A 288 49.02 -5.22 -9.58
CA SER A 288 49.51 -3.85 -9.57
C SER A 288 49.74 -3.29 -10.96
N ASN A 289 49.52 -1.98 -11.18
CA ASN A 289 50.49 -1.19 -11.94
C ASN A 289 50.41 0.31 -11.68
N SER A 290 51.57 0.83 -11.27
CA SER A 290 51.90 2.24 -11.13
C SER A 290 52.11 2.90 -12.49
N SER A 291 51.67 4.15 -12.65
CA SER A 291 52.20 5.03 -13.70
C SER A 291 52.22 6.47 -13.19
N LYS A 292 53.43 6.94 -12.88
CA LYS A 292 53.75 8.35 -12.67
C LYS A 292 53.59 9.10 -13.99
N SER A 293 52.84 10.19 -14.00
CA SER A 293 52.90 11.17 -15.09
C SER A 293 53.15 12.58 -14.53
N SER A 294 54.06 13.26 -15.23
CA SER A 294 54.69 14.52 -14.88
C SER A 294 53.82 15.73 -15.21
N SER A 295 53.78 16.63 -14.24
CA SER A 295 53.61 18.09 -14.28
C SER A 295 53.43 18.80 -15.64
N ARG A 296 52.40 19.66 -15.69
CA ARG A 296 52.45 20.96 -16.39
C ARG A 296 51.61 21.99 -15.64
N THR A 297 52.29 22.92 -14.98
CA THR A 297 51.73 24.10 -14.31
C THR A 297 51.29 25.13 -15.36
N ARG A 298 49.98 25.36 -15.49
CA ARG A 298 49.41 26.56 -16.14
C ARG A 298 48.86 27.49 -15.06
N ASN A 299 49.42 28.70 -15.05
CA ASN A 299 49.16 29.76 -14.09
C ASN A 299 47.95 30.61 -14.49
N GLY A 300 47.13 30.98 -13.49
CA GLY A 300 46.65 32.36 -13.34
C GLY A 300 45.16 32.61 -13.58
N LYS A 301 44.56 32.11 -14.66
CA LYS A 301 43.14 32.38 -14.99
C LYS A 301 42.17 31.29 -14.52
N ASP A 302 42.64 30.05 -14.39
CA ASP A 302 41.79 28.93 -13.94
C ASP A 302 41.48 28.98 -12.44
N LYS A 303 42.25 29.71 -11.61
CA LYS A 303 41.99 29.80 -10.16
C LYS A 303 40.70 30.56 -9.82
N SER A 304 40.29 31.51 -10.65
CA SER A 304 39.02 32.24 -10.44
C SER A 304 37.81 31.36 -10.78
N ILE A 305 37.89 30.63 -11.90
CA ILE A 305 36.83 29.71 -12.34
C ILE A 305 36.78 28.48 -11.43
N LEU A 306 37.93 27.92 -11.02
CA LEU A 306 37.98 26.82 -10.06
C LEU A 306 37.53 27.25 -8.66
N ALA A 307 37.71 28.51 -8.26
CA ALA A 307 37.18 29.02 -6.99
C ALA A 307 35.66 29.26 -7.05
N GLU A 308 35.12 29.76 -8.18
CA GLU A 308 33.67 29.86 -8.38
C GLU A 308 33.01 28.47 -8.51
N ILE A 309 33.63 27.55 -9.26
CA ILE A 309 33.20 26.17 -9.36
C ILE A 309 33.31 25.47 -8.00
N SER A 310 34.41 25.65 -7.26
CA SER A 310 34.54 25.14 -5.89
C SER A 310 33.49 25.75 -4.97
N ALA A 311 33.20 27.04 -5.05
CA ALA A 311 32.18 27.68 -4.21
C ALA A 311 30.77 27.19 -4.54
N ILE A 312 30.44 26.97 -5.82
CA ILE A 312 29.16 26.37 -6.25
C ILE A 312 29.08 24.91 -5.79
N PHE A 313 30.18 24.15 -5.93
CA PHE A 313 30.25 22.78 -5.46
C PHE A 313 30.20 22.69 -3.93
N ASP A 314 30.84 23.60 -3.20
CA ASP A 314 30.89 23.62 -1.73
C ASP A 314 29.52 23.97 -1.14
N ASP A 315 28.80 24.95 -1.72
CA ASP A 315 27.43 25.27 -1.29
C ASP A 315 26.47 24.11 -1.62
N GLU A 316 26.53 23.52 -2.81
CA GLU A 316 25.71 22.34 -3.11
C GLU A 316 26.10 21.16 -2.22
N PHE A 317 27.39 20.85 -2.03
CA PHE A 317 27.84 19.72 -1.18
C PHE A 317 27.31 19.86 0.24
N ASN A 318 27.30 21.08 0.80
CA ASN A 318 26.77 21.36 2.13
C ASN A 318 25.25 21.16 2.25
N THR A 319 24.50 21.19 1.14
CA THR A 319 23.06 20.87 1.13
C THR A 319 22.75 19.37 1.04
N TRP A 320 23.69 18.55 0.55
CA TRP A 320 23.53 17.11 0.33
C TRP A 320 23.93 16.27 1.55
N HIS A 321 23.73 16.79 2.75
CA HIS A 321 23.96 16.01 3.95
C HIS A 321 22.75 15.08 4.22
N PRO A 322 22.92 13.77 4.48
CA PRO A 322 21.82 12.81 4.64
C PRO A 322 20.72 13.24 5.62
N ARG A 323 21.09 13.93 6.71
CA ARG A 323 20.13 14.44 7.70
C ARG A 323 19.24 15.59 7.20
N ARG A 324 19.62 16.25 6.10
CA ARG A 324 18.89 17.40 5.52
C ARG A 324 17.95 17.02 4.40
N LEU A 325 18.09 15.80 3.90
CA LEU A 325 17.25 15.23 2.86
C LEU A 325 16.03 14.63 3.53
N ILE A 326 14.87 15.30 3.43
CA ILE A 326 13.65 14.94 4.15
C ILE A 326 12.59 14.42 3.19
N VAL A 327 11.93 13.34 3.59
CA VAL A 327 10.67 12.83 3.03
C VAL A 327 9.58 13.10 4.06
N ASP A 328 8.59 13.93 3.72
CA ASP A 328 7.42 14.22 4.54
C ASP A 328 6.23 13.40 4.04
N MET A 329 5.55 12.71 4.95
CA MET A 329 4.52 11.73 4.62
C MET A 329 3.38 11.74 5.64
N ASN A 330 2.20 11.28 5.22
CA ASN A 330 1.12 10.91 6.13
C ASN A 330 1.15 9.41 6.41
N ASP A 331 1.01 9.05 7.68
CA ASP A 331 0.90 7.68 8.15
C ASP A 331 -0.54 7.33 8.55
N PRO A 332 -1.23 6.44 7.81
CA PRO A 332 -2.60 6.06 8.13
C PRO A 332 -2.73 5.21 9.41
N ALA A 333 -1.66 4.53 9.86
CA ALA A 333 -1.70 3.72 11.09
C ALA A 333 -1.84 4.57 12.34
N THR A 334 -1.11 5.68 12.34
CA THR A 334 -1.02 6.60 13.47
C THR A 334 -1.88 7.85 13.28
N VAL A 335 -2.45 8.03 12.09
CA VAL A 335 -3.20 9.23 11.67
C VAL A 335 -2.37 10.49 11.93
N SER A 336 -1.11 10.43 11.53
CA SER A 336 -0.12 11.47 11.83
C SER A 336 0.75 11.81 10.64
N GLN A 337 1.47 12.91 10.75
CA GLN A 337 2.52 13.29 9.82
C GLN A 337 3.85 12.74 10.33
N VAL A 338 4.60 12.09 9.44
CA VAL A 338 5.91 11.51 9.73
C VAL A 338 6.93 12.08 8.77
N GLN A 339 8.14 12.34 9.27
CA GLN A 339 9.26 12.81 8.47
C GLN A 339 10.42 11.85 8.61
N PHE A 340 10.95 11.39 7.49
CA PHE A 340 12.16 10.57 7.46
C PHE A 340 13.30 11.34 6.80
N SER A 341 14.48 11.21 7.38
CA SER A 341 15.70 11.64 6.71
C SER A 341 16.18 10.56 5.75
N TYR A 342 17.02 10.91 4.78
CA TYR A 342 17.68 9.95 3.90
C TYR A 342 18.40 8.83 4.66
N LYS A 343 18.96 9.14 5.84
CA LYS A 343 19.64 8.16 6.70
C LYS A 343 18.69 7.10 7.29
N SER A 344 17.39 7.39 7.33
CA SER A 344 16.36 6.48 7.81
C SER A 344 15.90 5.49 6.74
N LEU A 345 16.25 5.74 5.47
CA LEU A 345 15.92 4.85 4.37
C LEU A 345 16.74 3.57 4.43
N ASN A 346 16.16 2.49 3.90
CA ASN A 346 16.82 1.21 3.73
C ASN A 346 16.60 0.68 2.30
N GLU A 347 17.39 -0.32 1.90
CA GLU A 347 17.34 -0.87 0.54
C GLU A 347 16.01 -1.55 0.19
N SER A 348 15.14 -1.88 1.16
CA SER A 348 13.80 -2.41 0.89
C SER A 348 12.73 -1.34 0.69
N ASP A 349 13.05 -0.06 0.91
CA ASP A 349 12.10 1.03 0.74
C ASP A 349 11.87 1.35 -0.74
N ARG A 350 10.62 1.63 -1.10
CA ARG A 350 10.18 1.85 -2.48
C ARG A 350 9.35 3.11 -2.60
N PHE A 351 9.63 3.90 -3.62
CA PHE A 351 8.81 5.05 -4.01
C PHE A 351 8.10 4.75 -5.33
N TYR A 352 6.80 4.51 -5.25
CA TYR A 352 5.94 4.28 -6.40
C TYR A 352 5.37 5.62 -6.87
N ILE A 353 5.77 6.01 -8.08
CA ILE A 353 5.46 7.33 -8.63
C ILE A 353 4.35 7.15 -9.66
N PHE A 354 3.26 7.88 -9.50
CA PHE A 354 2.16 7.87 -10.47
C PHE A 354 1.88 9.27 -10.98
N ARG A 355 1.55 9.38 -12.26
CA ARG A 355 1.17 10.63 -12.91
C ARG A 355 -0.26 10.54 -13.43
N LYS A 356 -1.06 11.55 -13.10
CA LYS A 356 -2.41 11.72 -13.63
C LYS A 356 -2.32 11.97 -15.14
N ARG A 357 -3.12 11.26 -15.94
CA ARG A 357 -3.19 11.53 -17.38
C ARG A 357 -3.92 12.85 -17.64
N SER A 358 -3.57 13.49 -18.76
CA SER A 358 -4.20 14.74 -19.21
C SER A 358 -5.68 14.55 -19.58
N GLU A 359 -6.03 13.38 -20.13
CA GLU A 359 -7.40 13.01 -20.50
C GLU A 359 -8.22 12.72 -19.25
N LYS A 360 -9.29 13.48 -19.02
CA LYS A 360 -10.17 13.30 -17.84
C LYS A 360 -11.30 12.29 -18.07
N GLU A 361 -11.14 11.35 -18.99
CA GLU A 361 -12.31 10.57 -19.43
C GLU A 361 -12.83 9.56 -18.41
N TYR A 362 -12.07 9.32 -17.31
CA TYR A 362 -12.40 8.39 -16.22
C TYR A 362 -13.06 7.11 -16.74
N SER A 363 -12.50 6.55 -17.82
CA SER A 363 -13.12 5.46 -18.59
C SER A 363 -13.37 4.25 -17.70
N ALA A 364 -12.43 3.94 -16.80
CA ALA A 364 -12.59 2.91 -15.77
C ALA A 364 -13.83 3.13 -14.90
N PHE A 365 -14.18 4.37 -14.51
CA PHE A 365 -15.38 4.63 -13.71
C PHE A 365 -16.63 4.22 -14.47
N LYS A 366 -16.73 4.64 -15.74
CA LYS A 366 -17.89 4.36 -16.58
C LYS A 366 -18.07 2.86 -16.79
N LEU A 367 -16.97 2.16 -17.09
CA LEU A 367 -16.95 0.70 -17.24
C LEU A 367 -17.36 0.00 -15.95
N LEU A 368 -16.82 0.41 -14.79
CA LEU A 368 -17.20 -0.17 -13.50
C LEU A 368 -18.68 0.08 -13.19
N LEU A 369 -19.15 1.32 -13.30
CA LEU A 369 -20.55 1.70 -13.03
C LEU A 369 -21.55 0.93 -13.90
N LYS A 370 -21.19 0.60 -15.16
CA LYS A 370 -22.01 -0.23 -16.06
C LYS A 370 -22.35 -1.59 -15.44
N TYR A 371 -21.40 -2.23 -14.76
CA TYR A 371 -21.58 -3.57 -14.20
C TYR A 371 -22.12 -3.57 -12.76
N LEU A 372 -21.88 -2.51 -11.99
CA LEU A 372 -22.21 -2.48 -10.57
C LEU A 372 -23.68 -2.70 -10.25
N LYS A 373 -24.59 -2.11 -11.03
CA LYS A 373 -26.01 -2.11 -10.67
C LYS A 373 -26.59 -3.53 -10.65
N ASP A 374 -26.34 -4.30 -11.70
CA ASP A 374 -26.89 -5.64 -11.85
C ASP A 374 -26.19 -6.62 -10.91
N ASP A 375 -24.86 -6.49 -10.79
CA ASP A 375 -24.05 -7.28 -9.85
C ASP A 375 -24.52 -7.10 -8.40
N CYS A 376 -24.73 -5.86 -7.94
CA CYS A 376 -25.12 -5.60 -6.56
C CYS A 376 -26.51 -6.15 -6.22
N LEU A 377 -27.46 -6.12 -7.18
CA LEU A 377 -28.78 -6.73 -6.98
C LEU A 377 -28.66 -8.26 -6.81
N ALA A 378 -27.87 -8.91 -7.67
CA ALA A 378 -27.61 -10.34 -7.56
C ALA A 378 -26.87 -10.71 -6.26
N GLU A 379 -25.86 -9.92 -5.87
CA GLU A 379 -25.14 -10.05 -4.61
C GLU A 379 -26.08 -9.92 -3.40
N GLN A 380 -27.03 -8.98 -3.43
CA GLN A 380 -27.99 -8.78 -2.34
C GLN A 380 -28.94 -9.98 -2.18
N VAL A 381 -29.47 -10.50 -3.29
CA VAL A 381 -30.34 -11.69 -3.27
C VAL A 381 -29.59 -12.88 -2.67
N ARG A 382 -28.35 -13.11 -3.11
CA ARG A 382 -27.52 -14.23 -2.62
C ARG A 382 -27.12 -14.06 -1.17
N TRP A 383 -26.84 -12.84 -0.75
CA TRP A 383 -26.52 -12.56 0.64
C TRP A 383 -27.70 -12.83 1.56
N ASN A 384 -28.91 -12.44 1.16
CA ASN A 384 -30.11 -12.75 1.93
C ASN A 384 -30.36 -14.26 2.02
N ASP A 385 -30.23 -15.00 0.91
CA ASP A 385 -30.32 -16.48 0.90
C ASP A 385 -29.30 -17.13 1.85
N PHE A 386 -28.06 -16.62 1.85
CA PHE A 386 -27.03 -17.06 2.81
C PHE A 386 -27.44 -16.82 4.26
N LEU A 387 -27.97 -15.63 4.58
CA LEU A 387 -28.40 -15.28 5.94
C LEU A 387 -29.56 -16.17 6.40
N ASP A 388 -30.52 -16.45 5.53
CA ASP A 388 -31.68 -17.31 5.82
C ASP A 388 -31.22 -18.74 6.12
N LYS A 389 -30.37 -19.33 5.26
CA LYS A 389 -29.79 -20.66 5.46
C LYS A 389 -28.98 -20.76 6.74
N ARG A 390 -28.24 -19.70 7.10
CA ARG A 390 -27.47 -19.63 8.34
C ARG A 390 -28.38 -19.58 9.57
N ALA A 391 -29.47 -18.81 9.51
CA ALA A 391 -30.44 -18.72 10.59
C ALA A 391 -31.18 -20.05 10.81
N GLU A 392 -31.54 -20.75 9.73
CA GLU A 392 -32.15 -22.07 9.80
C GLU A 392 -31.20 -23.12 10.41
N SER A 393 -29.94 -23.14 9.96
CA SER A 393 -28.90 -24.03 10.50
C SER A 393 -28.70 -23.81 12.01
N ALA A 394 -28.74 -22.56 12.46
CA ALA A 394 -28.63 -22.21 13.88
C ALA A 394 -29.83 -22.73 14.70
N LYS A 395 -31.06 -22.58 14.19
CA LYS A 395 -32.28 -23.11 14.85
C LYS A 395 -32.22 -24.64 14.99
N ASN A 396 -31.79 -25.34 13.95
CA ASN A 396 -31.65 -26.80 13.96
C ASN A 396 -30.57 -27.29 14.95
N ALA A 397 -29.47 -26.53 15.09
CA ALA A 397 -28.44 -26.81 16.09
C ALA A 397 -28.91 -26.60 17.54
N THR A 398 -29.84 -25.66 17.79
CA THR A 398 -30.45 -25.46 19.11
C THR A 398 -31.44 -26.56 19.45
N ASN A 399 -32.31 -26.96 18.50
CA ASN A 399 -33.31 -27.99 18.70
C ASN A 399 -32.68 -29.38 18.94
N SER A 400 -31.55 -29.68 18.31
CA SER A 400 -30.81 -30.94 18.52
C SER A 400 -30.07 -31.02 19.85
N LYS A 401 -29.85 -29.89 20.53
CA LYS A 401 -29.19 -29.82 21.86
C LYS A 401 -30.17 -29.76 23.03
N ALA A 402 -31.48 -29.64 22.79
CA ALA A 402 -32.49 -29.74 23.85
C ALA A 402 -32.52 -31.19 24.37
N PRO A 403 -32.03 -31.47 25.60
CA PRO A 403 -31.91 -32.83 26.07
C PRO A 403 -33.27 -33.35 26.51
N ASN A 404 -33.50 -34.65 26.23
CA ASN A 404 -34.39 -35.57 26.95
C ASN A 404 -34.12 -35.51 28.47
N SER A 405 -34.48 -34.41 29.11
CA SER A 405 -34.34 -34.19 30.55
C SER A 405 -35.51 -34.78 31.35
N GLU A 406 -36.50 -35.39 30.68
CA GLU A 406 -37.66 -35.99 31.34
C GLU A 406 -37.48 -37.46 31.77
N ASN A 407 -36.45 -38.19 31.34
CA ASN A 407 -36.30 -39.63 31.66
C ASN A 407 -35.31 -39.99 32.78
N LYS A 408 -34.87 -39.05 33.63
CA LYS A 408 -33.98 -39.35 34.77
C LYS A 408 -34.65 -39.41 36.15
N LYS A 409 -35.98 -39.48 36.23
CA LYS A 409 -36.70 -39.53 37.53
C LYS A 409 -37.25 -40.89 37.97
N GLU A 410 -37.15 -41.97 37.18
CA GLU A 410 -37.74 -43.26 37.57
C GLU A 410 -36.78 -44.38 38.02
N GLU A 411 -35.46 -44.28 37.85
CA GLU A 411 -34.55 -45.39 38.22
C GLU A 411 -33.98 -45.37 39.64
N SER A 412 -34.41 -44.46 40.53
CA SER A 412 -33.88 -44.37 41.91
C SER A 412 -34.72 -45.02 43.02
N LYS A 413 -35.72 -45.87 42.69
CA LYS A 413 -36.58 -46.50 43.71
C LYS A 413 -36.38 -48.00 44.00
N ASN A 414 -35.52 -48.73 43.28
CA ASN A 414 -35.36 -50.18 43.49
C ASN A 414 -33.96 -50.62 43.93
N ASN A 415 -33.44 -50.07 45.03
CA ASN A 415 -32.31 -50.69 45.75
C ASN A 415 -32.47 -50.50 47.27
N LYS A 416 -33.33 -51.31 47.87
CA LYS A 416 -33.32 -51.70 49.27
C LYS A 416 -33.84 -53.14 49.35
N GLU A 417 -32.92 -54.10 49.36
CA GLU A 417 -33.03 -55.38 50.05
C GLU A 417 -31.65 -55.75 50.61
#